data_AF-A0A958N6F4-F1
#
_entry.id   AF-A0A958N6F4-F1
#
_cell.length_a   1.000
_cell.length_b   1.000
_cell.length_c   1.000
_cell.angle_alpha   90.00
_cell.angle_beta   90.00
_cell.angle_gamma   90.00
#
_symmetry.space_group_name_H-M   'P 1'
#
loop_
_entity.id
_entity.type
_entity.pdbx_description
1 polymer ?
#
loop_
_entity_poly.entity_id
_entity_poly.type
_entity_poly.pdbx_seq_one_letter_code
_entity_poly.pdbx_strand_id
1 'polypeptide(L)'
;MKYQIEYVVKKKFEELFSEIKKHLDPVGHEAWMPQETEYIKIFSGQIVSGYIAEPVFVILSKAKMARNKNRQLIVDYLASKDLDPRLFDLAEKYNVDLESL
;
A
#
# COMPACT_ATOMS: atom_id res chain seq x y z
N MET A 1 8.45 21.87 -15.63
CA MET A 1 7.13 21.36 -16.08
C MET A 1 6.68 20.11 -15.31
N LYS A 2 7.51 19.06 -15.17
CA LYS A 2 7.17 17.81 -14.47
C LYS A 2 6.66 18.02 -13.01
N TYR A 3 7.36 18.83 -12.22
CA TYR A 3 7.00 19.15 -10.84
C TYR A 3 5.63 19.86 -10.69
N GLN A 4 5.21 20.64 -11.69
CA GLN A 4 3.94 21.36 -11.64
C GLN A 4 2.75 20.41 -11.86
N ILE A 5 2.89 19.44 -12.76
CA ILE A 5 1.87 18.41 -13.01
C ILE A 5 1.71 17.52 -11.78
N GLU A 6 2.82 17.09 -11.17
CA GLU A 6 2.81 16.26 -9.96
C GLU A 6 2.10 16.94 -8.79
N TYR A 7 2.39 18.23 -8.55
CA TYR A 7 1.72 19.02 -7.52
C TYR A 7 0.21 19.15 -7.76
N VAL A 8 -0.22 19.46 -8.99
CA VAL A 8 -1.64 19.61 -9.33
C VAL A 8 -2.40 18.29 -9.15
N VAL A 9 -1.80 17.18 -9.58
CA VAL A 9 -2.39 15.84 -9.40
C VAL A 9 -2.48 15.50 -7.92
N LYS A 10 -1.41 15.70 -7.14
CA LYS A 10 -1.40 15.43 -5.70
C LYS A 10 -2.49 16.23 -4.98
N LYS A 11 -2.56 17.54 -5.22
CA LYS A 11 -3.57 18.41 -4.63
C LYS A 11 -5.00 17.97 -4.98
N LYS A 12 -5.22 17.54 -6.23
CA LYS A 12 -6.55 17.04 -6.62
C LYS A 12 -6.90 15.73 -5.92
N PHE A 13 -5.94 14.84 -5.72
CA PHE A 13 -6.14 13.63 -4.93
C PHE A 13 -6.43 13.96 -3.46
N GLU A 14 -5.73 14.92 -2.85
CA GLU A 14 -5.99 15.38 -1.48
C GLU A 14 -7.43 15.90 -1.32
N GLU A 15 -7.90 16.72 -2.27
CA GLU A 15 -9.29 17.19 -2.33
C GLU A 15 -10.28 16.01 -2.38
N LEU A 16 -10.11 15.09 -3.32
CA LEU A 16 -11.01 13.94 -3.49
C LEU A 16 -11.02 13.01 -2.27
N PHE A 17 -9.87 12.78 -1.63
CA PHE A 17 -9.81 11.95 -0.43
C PHE A 17 -10.49 12.62 0.77
N SER A 18 -10.41 13.95 0.86
CA SER A 18 -11.07 14.70 1.94
C SER A 18 -12.59 14.58 1.89
N GLU A 19 -13.20 14.48 0.70
CA GLU A 19 -14.64 14.26 0.52
C GLU A 19 -15.11 12.95 1.17
N ILE A 20 -14.23 11.95 1.24
CA ILE A 20 -14.49 10.65 1.88
C ILE A 20 -13.85 10.52 3.27
N LYS A 21 -13.47 11.64 3.90
CA LYS A 21 -12.80 11.70 5.22
C LYS A 21 -11.52 10.86 5.29
N LYS A 22 -10.78 10.79 4.19
CA LYS A 22 -9.46 10.16 4.11
C LYS A 22 -8.42 11.21 3.75
N HIS A 23 -7.15 10.86 3.92
CA HIS A 23 -6.01 11.72 3.61
C HIS A 23 -4.94 10.91 2.90
N LEU A 24 -4.18 11.56 2.01
CA LEU A 24 -2.96 10.98 1.48
C LEU A 24 -1.89 10.94 2.57
N ASP A 25 -1.11 9.87 2.59
CA ASP A 25 0.07 9.80 3.45
C ASP A 25 1.14 10.78 2.92
N PRO A 26 1.58 11.78 3.71
CA PRO A 26 2.54 12.77 3.25
C PRO A 26 3.89 12.17 2.84
N VAL A 27 4.24 11.01 3.40
CA VAL A 27 5.48 10.27 3.13
C VAL A 27 5.21 8.92 2.48
N GLY A 28 4.05 8.76 1.82
CA GLY A 28 3.71 7.50 1.13
C GLY A 28 4.74 7.07 0.07
N HIS A 29 5.48 8.02 -0.50
CA HIS A 29 6.56 7.77 -1.46
C HIS A 29 7.83 7.16 -0.82
N GLU A 30 7.97 7.25 0.50
CA GLU A 30 9.05 6.65 1.28
C GLU A 30 8.71 5.23 1.76
N ALA A 31 7.48 4.76 1.51
CA ALA A 31 7.07 3.43 1.90
C ALA A 31 7.91 2.38 1.14
N TRP A 32 8.63 1.54 1.88
CA TRP A 32 9.26 0.37 1.31
C TRP A 32 8.18 -0.58 0.76
N MET A 33 8.34 -1.04 -0.48
CA MET A 33 7.49 -2.04 -1.11
C MET A 33 8.37 -3.15 -1.71
N PRO A 34 7.93 -4.41 -1.70
CA PRO A 34 8.54 -5.50 -2.47
C PRO A 34 8.77 -5.11 -3.94
N GLN A 35 9.86 -5.59 -4.55
CA GLN A 35 10.16 -5.28 -5.95
C GLN A 35 9.10 -5.86 -6.91
N GLU A 36 8.59 -7.05 -6.61
CA GLU A 36 7.47 -7.68 -7.33
C GLU A 36 6.09 -7.17 -6.91
N THR A 37 5.96 -5.98 -6.29
CA THR A 37 4.63 -5.47 -5.93
C THR A 37 3.76 -5.39 -7.17
N GLU A 38 2.67 -6.15 -7.15
CA GLU A 38 1.66 -6.13 -8.20
C GLU A 38 0.66 -5.01 -7.92
N TYR A 39 0.26 -4.35 -9.01
CA TYR A 39 -0.61 -3.19 -8.96
C TYR A 39 -1.83 -3.43 -9.86
N ILE A 40 -3.01 -3.37 -9.26
CA ILE A 40 -4.28 -3.47 -9.97
C ILE A 40 -4.66 -2.08 -10.48
N LYS A 41 -4.89 -1.96 -11.78
CA LYS A 41 -5.40 -0.72 -12.37
C LYS A 41 -6.86 -0.51 -11.97
N ILE A 42 -7.14 0.56 -11.24
CA ILE A 42 -8.50 0.91 -10.79
C ILE A 42 -9.09 2.07 -11.59
N PHE A 43 -8.25 2.85 -12.28
CA PHE A 43 -8.67 3.99 -13.08
C PHE A 43 -7.80 4.17 -14.31
N SER A 44 -8.41 4.48 -15.45
CA SER A 44 -7.71 4.76 -16.70
C SER A 44 -8.27 6.04 -17.33
N GLY A 45 -7.61 7.17 -17.08
CA GLY A 45 -7.89 8.45 -17.74
C GLY A 45 -6.94 8.72 -18.91
N GLN A 46 -7.22 9.79 -19.65
CA GLN A 46 -6.36 10.22 -20.77
C GLN A 46 -5.00 10.77 -20.31
N ILE A 47 -4.95 11.39 -19.13
CA ILE A 47 -3.75 12.05 -18.59
C ILE A 47 -3.15 11.27 -17.41
N VAL A 48 -3.99 10.60 -16.61
CA VAL A 48 -3.56 9.87 -15.41
C VAL A 48 -4.19 8.48 -15.36
N SER A 49 -3.43 7.51 -14.86
CA SER A 49 -3.92 6.18 -14.52
C SER A 49 -3.77 5.95 -13.01
N GLY A 50 -4.77 5.34 -12.40
CA GLY A 50 -4.79 5.01 -10.98
C GLY A 50 -4.57 3.53 -10.77
N TYR A 51 -3.68 3.19 -9.84
CA TYR A 51 -3.34 1.83 -9.49
C TYR A 51 -3.36 1.66 -7.98
N ILE A 52 -3.72 0.46 -7.52
CA ILE A 52 -3.64 0.07 -6.11
C ILE A 52 -2.75 -1.15 -5.98
N ALA A 53 -1.85 -1.15 -4.99
CA ALA A 53 -1.02 -2.33 -4.70
C ALA A 53 -1.91 -3.46 -4.16
N GLU A 54 -1.61 -4.71 -4.52
CA GLU A 54 -2.34 -5.83 -3.95
C GLU A 54 -2.15 -5.92 -2.43
N PRO A 55 -3.18 -6.35 -1.67
CA PRO A 55 -3.15 -6.33 -0.21
C PRO A 55 -1.95 -7.06 0.40
N VAL A 56 -1.53 -8.19 -0.18
CA VAL A 56 -0.40 -8.99 0.32
C VAL A 56 0.89 -8.18 0.42
N PHE A 57 1.20 -7.37 -0.60
CA PHE A 57 2.41 -6.54 -0.62
C PHE A 57 2.31 -5.37 0.36
N VAL A 58 1.11 -4.81 0.55
CA VAL A 58 0.87 -3.77 1.54
C VAL A 58 1.10 -4.32 2.95
N ILE A 59 0.59 -5.52 3.26
CA ILE A 59 0.76 -6.13 4.58
C ILE A 59 2.23 -6.46 4.85
N LEU A 60 2.96 -6.99 3.87
CA LEU A 60 4.40 -7.21 3.97
C LEU A 60 5.15 -5.90 4.25
N SER A 61 4.80 -4.81 3.55
CA SER A 61 5.38 -3.49 3.78
C SER A 61 5.15 -2.99 5.21
N LYS A 62 3.90 -3.07 5.69
CA LYS A 62 3.52 -2.63 7.04
C LYS A 62 4.19 -3.47 8.12
N ALA A 63 4.28 -4.79 7.93
CA ALA A 63 4.97 -5.70 8.82
C ALA A 63 6.47 -5.40 8.90
N LYS A 64 7.12 -5.10 7.77
CA LYS A 64 8.56 -4.80 7.74
C LYS A 64 8.91 -3.44 8.34
N MET A 65 8.17 -2.40 7.98
CA MET A 65 8.55 -1.02 8.30
C MET A 65 8.05 -0.55 9.66
N ALA A 66 6.90 -1.03 10.12
CA ALA A 66 6.25 -0.51 11.33
C ALA A 66 5.30 -1.54 11.97
N ARG A 67 5.81 -2.75 12.23
CA ARG A 67 5.04 -3.88 12.75
C ARG A 67 4.13 -3.53 13.93
N ASN A 68 4.69 -2.95 14.99
CA ASN A 68 3.95 -2.66 16.22
C ASN A 68 2.78 -1.69 15.99
N LYS A 69 2.98 -0.67 15.15
CA LYS A 69 1.94 0.30 14.78
C LYS A 69 0.81 -0.35 13.98
N ASN A 70 1.14 -1.35 13.16
CA ASN A 70 0.19 -2.00 12.26
C ASN A 70 -0.26 -3.38 12.76
N ARG A 71 0.04 -3.75 14.01
CA ARG A 71 -0.18 -5.11 14.53
C ARG A 71 -1.61 -5.59 14.29
N GLN A 72 -2.61 -4.78 14.65
CA GLN A 72 -4.01 -5.15 14.49
C GLN A 72 -4.37 -5.39 13.02
N LEU A 73 -3.94 -4.51 12.11
CA LEU A 73 -4.17 -4.66 10.66
C LEU A 73 -3.56 -5.96 10.12
N ILE A 74 -2.35 -6.32 10.57
CA ILE A 74 -1.68 -7.54 10.12
C ILE A 74 -2.42 -8.78 10.65
N VAL A 75 -2.81 -8.77 11.93
CA VAL A 75 -3.60 -9.85 12.53
C VAL A 75 -4.95 -10.02 11.83
N ASP A 76 -5.65 -8.92 11.55
CA ASP A 76 -6.94 -8.94 10.86
C ASP A 76 -6.79 -9.51 9.44
N TYR A 77 -5.71 -9.18 8.74
CA TYR A 77 -5.43 -9.73 7.42
C TYR A 77 -5.12 -11.23 7.47
N LEU A 78 -4.29 -11.68 8.43
CA LEU A 78 -3.98 -13.09 8.64
C LEU A 78 -5.21 -13.93 8.97
N ALA A 79 -6.17 -13.35 9.70
CA ALA A 79 -7.44 -13.99 10.04
C ALA A 79 -8.52 -13.85 8.94
N SER A 80 -8.25 -13.08 7.88
CA SER A 80 -9.24 -12.80 6.84
C SER A 80 -9.46 -14.01 5.94
N LYS A 81 -10.65 -14.06 5.31
CA LYS A 81 -10.96 -15.08 4.29
C LYS A 81 -10.22 -14.85 2.97
N ASP A 82 -9.66 -13.66 2.78
CA ASP A 82 -8.97 -13.20 1.58
C ASP A 82 -7.44 -13.26 1.75
N LEU A 83 -6.97 -14.14 2.64
CA LEU A 83 -5.55 -14.38 2.86
C LEU A 83 -4.90 -14.87 1.56
N ASP A 84 -3.91 -14.11 1.08
CA ASP A 84 -3.18 -14.49 -0.13
C ASP A 84 -2.25 -15.68 0.16
N PRO A 85 -2.33 -16.78 -0.63
CA PRO A 85 -1.51 -17.97 -0.40
C PRO A 85 -0.02 -17.71 -0.55
N ARG A 86 0.38 -16.64 -1.26
CA ARG A 86 1.79 -16.26 -1.45
C ARG A 86 2.40 -15.57 -0.24
N LEU A 87 1.59 -15.21 0.78
CA LEU A 87 2.04 -14.34 1.88
C LEU A 87 3.29 -14.89 2.58
N PHE A 88 3.30 -16.17 2.95
CA PHE A 88 4.39 -16.76 3.73
C PHE A 88 5.67 -16.89 2.91
N ASP A 89 5.57 -17.32 1.65
CA ASP A 89 6.71 -17.41 0.73
C ASP A 89 7.35 -16.03 0.50
N LEU A 90 6.51 -14.99 0.32
CA LEU A 90 6.98 -13.63 0.18
C LEU A 90 7.58 -13.09 1.49
N ALA A 91 7.00 -13.43 2.64
CA ALA A 91 7.51 -13.03 3.95
C ALA A 91 8.91 -13.59 4.19
N GLU A 92 9.11 -14.89 3.90
CA GLU A 92 10.42 -15.54 3.97
C GLU A 92 11.43 -14.86 3.05
N LYS A 93 11.07 -14.71 1.75
CA LYS A 93 11.92 -14.04 0.76
C LYS A 93 12.39 -12.66 1.20
N TYR A 94 11.53 -11.91 1.88
CA TYR A 94 11.81 -10.55 2.33
C TYR A 94 12.29 -10.42 3.78
N ASN A 95 12.53 -11.54 4.47
CA ASN A 95 12.90 -11.60 5.89
C ASN A 95 11.91 -10.81 6.78
N VAL A 96 10.62 -11.03 6.57
CA VAL A 96 9.54 -10.44 7.35
C VAL A 96 9.01 -11.49 8.33
N ASP A 97 9.24 -11.27 9.62
CA ASP A 97 8.73 -12.15 10.68
C ASP A 97 7.24 -11.86 10.96
N LEU A 98 6.39 -12.84 10.64
CA LEU A 98 4.96 -12.84 10.93
C LEU A 98 4.59 -13.78 12.10
N GLU A 99 5.51 -14.59 12.61
CA GLU A 99 5.20 -15.63 13.62
C GLU A 99 5.06 -15.04 15.02
N SER A 100 5.82 -14.00 15.35
CA SER A 100 5.80 -13.40 16.69
C SER A 100 4.71 -12.33 16.91
N LEU A 101 3.60 -12.38 16.14
CA LEU A 101 2.58 -11.31 16.08
C LEU A 101 1.64 -11.30 17.28
#